data_AF-A0A9P1DMT4-F1
#
_entry.id   AF-A0A9P1DMT4-F1
#
_cell.length_a   1.000
_cell.length_b   1.000
_cell.length_c   1.000
_cell.angle_alpha   90.00
_cell.angle_beta   90.00
_cell.angle_gamma   90.00
#
_symmetry.space_group_name_H-M   'P 1'
#
loop_
_entity.id
_entity.type
_entity.pdbx_description
1 polymer ?
#
loop_
_entity_poly.entity_id
_entity_poly.type
_entity_poly.pdbx_seq_one_letter_code
_entity_poly.pdbx_strand_id
1 'polypeptide(L)'
;MRLMMLESWTPAIQSLCDVVWIRGAALRRACYALLSVWYMFTVCLYVLEKDSGGEVGERFENVLVGLPHGLIHLTGDYPCTDYRSISMPFHVVFLILGMCCTGTFTGIFAGGFVEYLGAERALERQQAKDERLRVMAMAVSLLQRRFRLRRQRALPPQGPRYSQLSMKKAARRLLQCQTSVGRVFMTLAQAALLVNILNTMLESIPEVEASGSEVRFVLTLVEIITGTIFCIEFILHLVAKPMGIFTTPMRIVDFVCLFPTFLRIRFQCQSVAKQESLPGFEAFIECVAACRIVRVLDWPQIRREVLAVKQTLKAALPSLAMPAVISLQLWVLTAGIFVWLENFYAVEGEPSDKEQMGSIPDALYWCSIYLLGEWANDEFTDGAGSRLCIFYCLCGVALFSIPVGIMVEAGRATLEKVADERKELAELKAAATSRPKAKAM
;
A
#
# COMPACT_ATOMS: atom_id res chain seq x y z
N MET A 1 8.29 13.90 -26.21
CA MET A 1 7.99 15.32 -26.49
C MET A 1 6.52 15.68 -26.28
N ARG A 2 5.53 15.00 -26.90
CA ARG A 2 4.09 15.31 -26.66
C ARG A 2 3.64 15.10 -25.20
N LEU A 3 4.21 14.13 -24.48
CA LEU A 3 3.94 13.90 -23.07
C LEU A 3 4.38 15.09 -22.17
N MET A 4 5.42 15.83 -22.58
CA MET A 4 5.93 16.99 -21.84
C MET A 4 5.11 18.27 -22.09
N MET A 5 4.19 18.22 -23.07
CA MET A 5 3.27 19.31 -23.41
C MET A 5 1.89 19.13 -22.78
N LEU A 6 1.71 18.10 -21.94
CA LEU A 6 0.50 17.96 -21.12
C LEU A 6 0.43 19.15 -20.16
N GLU A 7 -0.72 19.81 -20.07
CA GLU A 7 -0.93 20.97 -19.18
C GLU A 7 -0.65 20.65 -17.71
N SER A 8 -0.69 19.37 -17.33
CA SER A 8 -0.30 18.88 -16.00
C SER A 8 1.21 18.82 -15.75
N TRP A 9 2.05 18.96 -16.77
CA TRP A 9 3.51 18.76 -16.70
C TRP A 9 4.22 19.97 -16.09
N THR A 10 3.87 21.17 -16.56
CA THR A 10 4.42 22.44 -16.08
C THR A 10 4.23 22.66 -14.58
N PRO A 11 3.01 22.52 -14.00
CA PRO A 11 2.84 22.71 -12.55
C PRO A 11 3.56 21.63 -11.75
N ALA A 12 3.61 20.38 -12.22
CA ALA A 12 4.22 19.28 -11.50
C ALA A 12 5.75 19.43 -11.38
N ILE A 13 6.42 19.85 -12.46
CA ILE A 13 7.86 20.17 -12.43
C ILE A 13 8.12 21.41 -11.60
N GLN A 14 7.26 22.42 -11.70
CA GLN A 14 7.41 23.62 -10.90
C GLN A 14 7.33 23.29 -9.40
N SER A 15 6.36 22.47 -8.98
CA SER A 15 6.30 21.96 -7.61
C SER A 15 7.56 21.19 -7.20
N LEU A 16 8.12 20.37 -8.09
CA LEU A 16 9.37 19.66 -7.82
C LEU A 16 10.55 20.63 -7.62
N CYS A 17 10.67 21.63 -8.49
CA CYS A 17 11.68 22.68 -8.37
C CYS A 17 11.52 23.48 -7.08
N ASP A 18 10.28 23.83 -6.71
CA ASP A 18 9.96 24.54 -5.48
C ASP A 18 10.38 23.72 -4.26
N VAL A 19 10.12 22.41 -4.25
CA VAL A 19 10.54 21.50 -3.16
C VAL A 19 12.06 21.44 -3.03
N VAL A 20 12.77 21.31 -4.14
CA VAL A 20 14.24 21.34 -4.16
C VAL A 20 14.76 22.68 -3.64
N TRP A 21 14.06 23.78 -3.93
CA TRP A 21 14.43 25.10 -3.46
C TRP A 21 14.19 25.28 -1.96
N ILE A 22 13.03 24.86 -1.44
CA ILE A 22 12.65 24.99 -0.02
C ILE A 22 13.70 24.33 0.90
N ARG A 23 14.18 23.13 0.54
CA ARG A 23 15.18 22.38 1.32
C ARG A 23 16.57 22.38 0.70
N GLY A 24 16.87 23.29 -0.23
CA GLY A 24 18.08 23.24 -1.05
C GLY A 24 19.39 23.19 -0.27
N ALA A 25 19.49 23.91 0.85
CA ALA A 25 20.69 23.88 1.69
C ALA A 25 20.91 22.53 2.41
N ALA A 26 19.83 21.87 2.84
CA ALA A 26 19.90 20.53 3.44
C ALA A 26 20.20 19.48 2.36
N LEU A 27 19.52 19.58 1.22
CA LEU A 27 19.70 18.67 0.09
C LEU A 27 21.13 18.72 -0.48
N ARG A 28 21.73 19.92 -0.60
CA ARG A 28 23.14 20.08 -1.02
C ARG A 28 24.12 19.39 -0.07
N ARG A 29 23.92 19.50 1.25
CA ARG A 29 24.78 18.85 2.25
C ARG A 29 24.64 17.33 2.20
N ALA A 30 23.41 16.82 2.08
CA ALA A 30 23.15 15.39 1.94
C ALA A 30 23.73 14.83 0.63
N CYS A 31 23.56 15.55 -0.48
CA CYS A 31 24.13 15.20 -1.77
C CYS A 31 25.66 15.16 -1.72
N TYR A 32 26.31 16.15 -1.09
CA TYR A 32 27.76 16.14 -0.92
C TYR A 32 28.24 14.91 -0.12
N ALA A 33 27.56 14.58 0.99
CA ALA A 33 27.89 13.39 1.78
C ALA A 33 27.71 12.10 0.96
N LEU A 34 26.59 11.96 0.25
CA LEU A 34 26.31 10.82 -0.61
C LEU A 34 27.34 10.65 -1.73
N LEU A 35 27.64 11.71 -2.47
CA LEU A 35 28.65 11.69 -3.54
C LEU A 35 30.02 11.32 -3.00
N SER A 36 30.38 11.79 -1.81
CA SER A 36 31.66 11.47 -1.16
C SER A 36 31.76 9.99 -0.80
N VAL A 37 30.73 9.44 -0.14
CA VAL A 37 30.69 8.02 0.26
C VAL A 37 30.64 7.12 -0.96
N TRP A 38 29.82 7.47 -1.96
CA TRP A 38 29.72 6.76 -3.23
C TRP A 38 31.05 6.70 -3.97
N TYR A 39 31.70 7.84 -4.17
CA TYR A 39 32.99 7.89 -4.85
C TYR A 39 34.06 7.09 -4.10
N MET A 40 34.16 7.26 -2.78
CA MET A 40 35.14 6.51 -1.97
C MET A 40 34.90 5.00 -2.05
N PHE A 41 33.65 4.58 -1.96
CA PHE A 41 33.30 3.16 -2.02
C PHE A 41 33.66 2.54 -3.37
N THR A 42 33.25 3.17 -4.48
CA THR A 42 33.59 2.69 -5.82
C THR A 42 35.10 2.64 -6.05
N VAL A 43 35.87 3.64 -5.57
CA VAL A 43 37.33 3.62 -5.69
C VAL A 43 37.95 2.49 -4.87
N CYS A 44 37.43 2.21 -3.66
CA CYS A 44 37.88 1.06 -2.87
C CYS A 44 37.62 -0.26 -3.60
N LEU A 45 36.43 -0.45 -4.18
CA LEU A 45 36.11 -1.66 -4.95
C LEU A 45 36.96 -1.77 -6.21
N TYR A 46 37.15 -0.69 -6.95
CA TYR A 46 38.08 -0.64 -8.08
C TYR A 46 39.48 -1.14 -7.70
N VAL A 47 40.07 -0.58 -6.64
CA VAL A 47 41.42 -0.99 -6.19
C VAL A 47 41.46 -2.44 -5.74
N LEU A 48 40.40 -2.90 -5.08
CA LEU A 48 40.31 -4.23 -4.46
C LEU A 48 39.73 -5.30 -5.37
N GLU A 49 39.24 -5.00 -6.56
CA GLU A 49 38.56 -5.98 -7.44
C GLU A 49 38.95 -5.91 -8.91
N LYS A 50 39.62 -4.85 -9.40
CA LYS A 50 40.03 -4.77 -10.83
C LYS A 50 40.84 -5.98 -11.36
N ASP A 51 41.52 -6.70 -10.46
CA ASP A 51 42.39 -7.83 -10.79
C ASP A 51 41.77 -9.18 -10.40
N SER A 52 40.50 -9.24 -9.97
CA SER A 52 39.87 -10.48 -9.49
C SER A 52 39.48 -11.45 -10.61
N GLY A 53 39.34 -10.96 -11.85
CA GLY A 53 38.85 -11.73 -13.00
C GLY A 53 37.35 -12.07 -12.87
N GLY A 54 36.73 -12.49 -13.98
CA GLY A 54 35.28 -12.76 -14.03
C GLY A 54 34.43 -11.49 -13.98
N GLU A 55 33.12 -11.65 -13.76
CA GLU A 55 32.12 -10.57 -13.84
C GLU A 55 32.44 -9.39 -12.91
N VAL A 56 32.92 -9.67 -11.69
CA VAL A 56 33.28 -8.62 -10.72
C VAL A 56 34.50 -7.81 -11.19
N GLY A 57 35.49 -8.45 -11.80
CA GLY A 57 36.65 -7.77 -12.36
C GLY A 57 36.28 -6.87 -13.54
N GLU A 58 35.36 -7.31 -14.40
CA GLU A 58 34.85 -6.54 -15.54
C GLU A 58 34.05 -5.30 -15.08
N ARG A 59 33.15 -5.46 -14.09
CA ARG A 59 32.35 -4.37 -13.51
C ARG A 59 33.20 -3.27 -12.85
N PHE A 60 34.38 -3.64 -12.35
CA PHE A 60 35.32 -2.72 -11.71
C PHE A 60 36.63 -2.57 -12.50
N GLU A 61 36.58 -2.69 -13.83
CA GLU A 61 37.76 -2.47 -14.70
C GLU A 61 38.28 -1.04 -14.58
N ASN A 62 37.36 -0.07 -14.46
CA ASN A 62 37.65 1.35 -14.30
C ASN A 62 36.66 1.99 -13.31
N VAL A 63 37.08 3.05 -12.62
CA VAL A 63 36.24 3.73 -11.62
C VAL A 63 34.92 4.21 -12.22
N LEU A 64 34.91 4.73 -13.45
CA LEU A 64 33.70 5.25 -14.09
C LEU A 64 32.67 4.16 -14.43
N VAL A 65 33.13 2.97 -14.82
CA VAL A 65 32.27 1.80 -15.09
C VAL A 65 31.72 1.24 -13.78
N GLY A 66 32.54 1.23 -12.72
CA GLY A 66 32.13 0.80 -11.38
C GLY A 66 31.22 1.78 -10.62
N LEU A 67 31.03 3.02 -11.10
CA LEU A 67 30.20 4.03 -10.40
C LEU A 67 28.73 3.60 -10.29
N PRO A 68 28.01 3.25 -11.39
CA PRO A 68 26.66 2.70 -11.33
C PRO A 68 26.55 1.51 -10.36
N HIS A 69 27.41 0.51 -10.49
CA HIS A 69 27.38 -0.68 -9.64
C HIS A 69 27.63 -0.34 -8.18
N GLY A 70 28.64 0.50 -7.88
CA GLY A 70 28.89 0.96 -6.51
C GLY A 70 27.70 1.70 -5.90
N LEU A 71 26.94 2.44 -6.71
CA LEU A 71 25.73 3.12 -6.24
C LEU A 71 24.59 2.14 -5.92
N ILE A 72 24.38 1.13 -6.77
CA ILE A 72 23.42 0.03 -6.54
C ILE A 72 23.71 -0.68 -5.22
N HIS A 73 24.99 -0.95 -4.96
CA HIS A 73 25.43 -1.57 -3.72
C HIS A 73 25.16 -0.68 -2.51
N LEU A 74 25.37 0.65 -2.60
CA LEU A 74 24.99 1.58 -1.53
C LEU A 74 23.47 1.71 -1.32
N THR A 75 22.65 1.32 -2.30
CA THR A 75 21.19 1.20 -2.12
C THR A 75 20.77 -0.12 -1.45
N GLY A 76 21.71 -1.05 -1.26
CA GLY A 76 21.52 -2.27 -0.50
C GLY A 76 21.33 -3.53 -1.34
N ASP A 77 21.49 -3.44 -2.66
CA ASP A 77 21.31 -4.58 -3.56
C ASP A 77 22.63 -5.09 -4.17
N TYR A 78 22.69 -6.39 -4.43
CA TYR A 78 23.89 -7.14 -4.81
C TYR A 78 23.59 -8.14 -5.94
N PRO A 79 23.61 -7.69 -7.20
CA PRO A 79 23.38 -8.57 -8.35
C PRO A 79 24.46 -9.66 -8.48
N CYS A 80 25.71 -9.33 -8.11
CA CYS A 80 26.82 -10.28 -7.99
C CYS A 80 27.33 -10.35 -6.54
N THR A 81 27.74 -11.53 -6.10
CA THR A 81 28.20 -11.77 -4.71
C THR A 81 29.62 -12.35 -4.61
N ASP A 82 30.27 -12.64 -5.74
CA ASP A 82 31.57 -13.30 -5.82
C ASP A 82 32.76 -12.34 -5.58
N TYR A 83 32.73 -11.65 -4.44
CA TYR A 83 33.76 -10.71 -4.03
C TYR A 83 34.95 -11.38 -3.34
N ARG A 84 36.15 -10.80 -3.48
CA ARG A 84 37.33 -11.27 -2.73
C ARG A 84 37.15 -11.03 -1.24
N SER A 85 37.71 -11.92 -0.41
CA SER A 85 37.62 -11.77 1.05
C SER A 85 38.22 -10.47 1.59
N ILE A 86 39.13 -9.83 0.83
CA ILE A 86 39.75 -8.55 1.20
C ILE A 86 38.80 -7.36 1.05
N SER A 87 37.80 -7.42 0.16
CA SER A 87 36.83 -6.33 -0.05
C SER A 87 35.60 -6.45 0.86
N MET A 88 35.33 -7.63 1.43
CA MET A 88 34.18 -7.85 2.32
C MET A 88 34.09 -6.86 3.51
N PRO A 89 35.19 -6.53 4.23
CA PRO A 89 35.11 -5.54 5.32
C PRO A 89 34.72 -4.14 4.84
N PHE A 90 35.14 -3.76 3.63
CA PHE A 90 34.78 -2.47 3.03
C PHE A 90 33.30 -2.43 2.69
N HIS A 91 32.74 -3.51 2.14
CA HIS A 91 31.30 -3.62 1.91
C HIS A 91 30.50 -3.41 3.22
N VAL A 92 30.89 -4.06 4.33
CA VAL A 92 30.17 -3.88 5.61
C VAL A 92 30.15 -2.42 6.07
N VAL A 93 31.29 -1.73 6.01
CA VAL A 93 31.40 -0.33 6.46
C VAL A 93 30.63 0.60 5.52
N PHE A 94 30.85 0.48 4.22
CA PHE A 94 30.26 1.36 3.23
C PHE A 94 28.77 1.11 3.01
N LEU A 95 28.27 -0.10 3.26
CA LEU A 95 26.83 -0.35 3.25
C LEU A 95 26.10 0.43 4.34
N ILE A 96 26.64 0.43 5.55
CA ILE A 96 26.04 1.18 6.67
C ILE A 96 26.07 2.69 6.36
N LEU A 97 27.22 3.21 5.92
CA LEU A 97 27.37 4.62 5.55
C LEU A 97 26.51 5.00 4.35
N GLY A 98 26.45 4.11 3.35
CA GLY A 98 25.65 4.22 2.13
C GLY A 98 24.19 4.37 2.45
N MET A 99 23.62 3.39 3.17
CA MET A 99 22.22 3.39 3.60
C MET A 99 21.86 4.63 4.42
N CYS A 100 22.78 5.11 5.28
CA CYS A 100 22.57 6.35 6.01
C CYS A 100 22.52 7.57 5.08
N CYS A 101 23.44 7.66 4.10
CA CYS A 101 23.50 8.80 3.17
C CYS A 101 22.35 8.79 2.16
N THR A 102 22.06 7.65 1.53
CA THR A 102 20.96 7.47 0.58
C THR A 102 19.61 7.67 1.27
N GLY A 103 19.42 7.11 2.47
CA GLY A 103 18.24 7.32 3.31
C GLY A 103 18.07 8.77 3.75
N THR A 104 19.15 9.46 4.11
CA THR A 104 19.10 10.89 4.48
C THR A 104 18.72 11.76 3.28
N PHE A 105 19.30 11.50 2.11
CA PHE A 105 18.99 12.22 0.88
C PHE A 105 17.51 12.05 0.49
N THR A 106 17.05 10.80 0.39
CA THR A 106 15.66 10.47 0.04
C THR A 106 14.67 11.01 1.08
N GLY A 107 15.01 10.93 2.37
CA GLY A 107 14.18 11.44 3.47
C GLY A 107 14.05 12.96 3.49
N ILE A 108 15.13 13.71 3.26
CA ILE A 108 15.07 15.19 3.16
C ILE A 108 14.21 15.60 1.97
N PHE A 109 14.37 14.92 0.84
CA PHE A 109 13.62 15.20 -0.37
C PHE A 109 12.11 14.92 -0.19
N ALA A 110 11.75 13.73 0.29
CA ALA A 110 10.36 13.37 0.58
C ALA A 110 9.74 14.29 1.65
N GLY A 111 10.48 14.61 2.71
CA GLY A 111 10.04 15.52 3.77
C GLY A 111 9.78 16.94 3.26
N GLY A 112 10.63 17.45 2.36
CA GLY A 112 10.42 18.75 1.70
C GLY A 112 9.13 18.77 0.87
N PHE A 113 8.81 17.65 0.21
CA PHE A 113 7.59 17.53 -0.57
C PHE A 113 6.33 17.46 0.31
N VAL A 114 6.40 16.73 1.43
CA VAL A 114 5.33 16.68 2.43
C VAL A 114 5.05 18.08 3.00
N GLU A 115 6.10 18.85 3.30
CA GLU A 115 6.00 20.23 3.78
C GLU A 115 5.34 21.16 2.75
N TYR A 116 5.77 21.09 1.49
CA TYR A 116 5.18 21.85 0.39
C TYR A 116 3.68 21.59 0.24
N LEU A 117 3.28 20.31 0.14
CA LEU A 117 1.87 19.93 0.07
C LEU A 117 1.10 20.35 1.33
N GLY A 118 1.74 20.25 2.50
CA GLY A 118 1.18 20.69 3.77
C GLY A 118 0.82 22.18 3.76
N ALA A 119 1.72 23.02 3.25
CA ALA A 119 1.53 24.46 3.14
C ALA A 119 0.42 24.83 2.14
N GLU A 120 0.44 24.23 0.95
CA GLU A 120 -0.59 24.46 -0.08
C GLU A 120 -2.00 24.14 0.46
N ARG A 121 -2.14 23.02 1.15
CA ARG A 121 -3.43 22.62 1.74
C ARG A 121 -3.85 23.43 2.93
N ALA A 122 -2.89 23.97 3.69
CA ALA A 122 -3.23 24.87 4.78
C ALA A 122 -3.93 26.11 4.23
N LEU A 123 -3.45 26.63 3.10
CA LEU A 123 -4.08 27.73 2.36
C LEU A 123 -5.48 27.35 1.87
N GLU A 124 -5.64 26.20 1.20
CA GLU A 124 -6.94 25.71 0.73
C GLU A 124 -7.95 25.52 1.86
N ARG A 125 -7.50 24.92 2.99
CA ARG A 125 -8.34 24.74 4.17
C ARG A 125 -8.76 26.06 4.77
N GLN A 126 -7.90 27.08 4.76
CA GLN A 126 -8.22 28.40 5.26
C GLN A 126 -9.29 29.06 4.37
N GLN A 127 -9.11 29.03 3.05
CA GLN A 127 -10.09 29.54 2.09
C GLN A 127 -11.46 28.83 2.22
N ALA A 128 -11.46 27.49 2.34
CA ALA A 128 -12.68 26.72 2.55
C ALA A 128 -13.35 26.99 3.91
N LYS A 129 -12.57 27.28 4.97
CA LYS A 129 -13.10 27.71 6.27
C LYS A 129 -13.78 29.07 6.15
N ASP A 130 -13.16 30.02 5.47
CA ASP A 130 -13.71 31.36 5.28
C ASP A 130 -15.01 31.31 4.47
N GLU A 131 -15.06 30.48 3.43
CA GLU A 131 -16.27 30.25 2.65
C GLU A 131 -17.39 29.61 3.50
N ARG A 132 -17.06 28.56 4.27
CA ARG A 132 -18.03 27.92 5.19
C ARG A 132 -18.53 28.88 6.25
N LEU A 133 -17.66 29.73 6.81
CA LEU A 133 -18.03 30.74 7.79
C LEU A 133 -19.02 31.74 7.18
N ARG A 134 -18.79 32.18 5.93
CA ARG A 134 -19.72 33.06 5.21
C ARG A 134 -21.07 32.40 4.98
N VAL A 135 -21.10 31.16 4.49
CA VAL A 135 -22.34 30.40 4.26
C VAL A 135 -23.07 30.15 5.58
N MET A 136 -22.34 29.80 6.64
CA MET A 136 -22.93 29.59 7.97
C MET A 136 -23.49 30.89 8.54
N ALA A 137 -22.80 32.02 8.42
CA ALA A 137 -23.32 33.33 8.82
C ALA A 137 -24.60 33.69 8.05
N MET A 138 -24.64 33.41 6.74
CA MET A 138 -25.83 33.61 5.91
C MET A 138 -26.98 32.66 6.33
N ALA A 139 -26.70 31.39 6.55
CA ALA A 139 -27.69 30.41 7.00
C ALA A 139 -28.23 30.76 8.38
N VAL A 140 -27.37 31.10 9.34
CA VAL A 140 -27.75 31.49 10.71
C VAL A 140 -28.58 32.76 10.69
N SER A 141 -28.24 33.79 9.90
CA SER A 141 -29.07 35.00 9.80
C SER A 141 -30.47 34.70 9.22
N LEU A 142 -30.56 33.83 8.21
CA LEU A 142 -31.83 33.35 7.66
C LEU A 142 -32.64 32.52 8.67
N LEU A 143 -31.96 31.66 9.43
CA LEU A 143 -32.58 30.78 10.44
C LEU A 143 -33.03 31.58 11.66
N GLN A 144 -32.22 32.52 12.15
CA GLN A 144 -32.60 33.48 13.19
C GLN A 144 -33.79 34.32 12.75
N ARG A 145 -33.84 34.79 11.49
CA ARG A 145 -35.01 35.48 10.93
C ARG A 145 -36.26 34.59 10.96
N ARG A 146 -36.16 33.33 10.51
CA ARG A 146 -37.27 32.36 10.55
C ARG A 146 -37.67 31.93 11.98
N PHE A 147 -36.73 31.82 12.90
CA PHE A 147 -36.98 31.40 14.27
C PHE A 147 -37.64 32.53 15.08
N ARG A 148 -37.23 33.79 14.88
CA ARG A 148 -37.97 34.96 15.39
C ARG A 148 -39.41 35.00 14.89
N LEU A 149 -39.65 34.60 13.63
CA LEU A 149 -41.00 34.49 13.06
C LEU A 149 -41.80 33.27 13.56
N ARG A 150 -41.15 32.14 13.90
CA ARG A 150 -41.80 30.91 14.38
C ARG A 150 -42.01 30.84 15.88
N ARG A 151 -41.33 31.65 16.69
CA ARG A 151 -41.50 31.71 18.16
C ARG A 151 -42.91 32.18 18.60
N GLN A 152 -43.81 32.48 17.66
CA GLN A 152 -45.24 32.73 17.90
C GLN A 152 -46.17 31.53 17.64
N ARG A 153 -45.68 30.33 17.25
CA ARG A 153 -46.52 29.11 17.13
C ARG A 153 -45.86 27.88 17.76
N ALA A 154 -46.64 27.21 18.59
CA ALA A 154 -46.27 26.24 19.63
C ALA A 154 -45.62 24.92 19.17
N LEU A 155 -45.04 24.22 20.15
CA LEU A 155 -44.46 22.87 20.08
C LEU A 155 -45.52 21.79 19.77
N PRO A 156 -45.15 20.70 19.07
CA PRO A 156 -45.89 19.44 19.16
C PRO A 156 -45.19 18.45 20.14
N PRO A 157 -45.95 17.58 20.83
CA PRO A 157 -45.40 16.55 21.71
C PRO A 157 -44.88 15.35 20.90
N GLN A 158 -43.80 14.73 21.37
CA GLN A 158 -43.32 13.45 20.87
C GLN A 158 -43.91 12.32 21.71
N GLY A 159 -44.74 11.48 21.09
CA GLY A 159 -45.22 10.22 21.70
C GLY A 159 -44.16 9.11 21.64
N PRO A 160 -44.22 8.10 22.53
CA PRO A 160 -43.24 7.03 22.59
C PRO A 160 -43.40 6.06 21.41
N ARG A 161 -42.30 5.89 20.64
CA ARG A 161 -42.19 4.90 19.57
C ARG A 161 -41.97 3.51 20.17
N TYR A 162 -43.03 2.72 20.30
CA TYR A 162 -42.88 1.29 20.58
C TYR A 162 -42.20 0.60 19.40
N SER A 163 -40.96 0.17 19.60
CA SER A 163 -40.18 -0.49 18.57
C SER A 163 -40.41 -1.99 18.66
N GLN A 164 -41.22 -2.55 17.76
CA GLN A 164 -41.24 -3.99 17.55
C GLN A 164 -39.81 -4.46 17.17
N LEU A 165 -39.39 -5.59 17.76
CA LEU A 165 -38.12 -6.25 17.44
C LEU A 165 -38.24 -6.88 16.04
N SER A 166 -38.02 -6.07 15.00
CA SER A 166 -37.88 -6.54 13.62
C SER A 166 -36.77 -7.60 13.54
N MET A 167 -36.94 -8.65 12.73
CA MET A 167 -35.92 -9.69 12.49
C MET A 167 -34.53 -9.10 12.17
N LYS A 168 -34.49 -7.91 11.56
CA LYS A 168 -33.26 -7.13 11.31
C LYS A 168 -32.50 -6.77 12.59
N LYS A 169 -33.21 -6.42 13.67
CA LYS A 169 -32.62 -6.13 14.99
C LYS A 169 -32.12 -7.40 15.65
N ALA A 170 -32.83 -8.52 15.53
CA ALA A 170 -32.39 -9.79 16.08
C ALA A 170 -31.10 -10.29 15.40
N ALA A 171 -31.06 -10.32 14.06
CA ALA A 171 -29.86 -10.66 13.29
C ALA A 171 -28.68 -9.75 13.63
N ARG A 172 -28.92 -8.44 13.76
CA ARG A 172 -27.88 -7.49 14.16
C ARG A 172 -27.33 -7.74 15.57
N ARG A 173 -28.19 -8.08 16.54
CA ARG A 173 -27.76 -8.41 17.91
C ARG A 173 -26.89 -9.66 17.95
N LEU A 174 -27.23 -10.67 17.15
CA LEU A 174 -26.46 -11.90 17.01
C LEU A 174 -25.06 -11.61 16.43
N LEU A 175 -25.00 -10.89 15.31
CA LEU A 175 -23.74 -10.52 14.65
C LEU A 175 -22.87 -9.57 15.48
N GLN A 176 -23.47 -8.72 16.31
CA GLN A 176 -22.74 -7.82 17.22
C GLN A 176 -22.29 -8.50 18.52
N CYS A 177 -22.43 -9.82 18.63
CA CYS A 177 -22.08 -10.62 19.83
C CYS A 177 -22.74 -10.10 21.12
N GLN A 178 -23.92 -9.46 21.02
CA GLN A 178 -24.67 -8.97 22.18
C GLN A 178 -25.40 -10.11 22.90
N THR A 179 -25.59 -11.25 22.24
CA THR A 179 -26.11 -12.49 22.81
C THR A 179 -24.99 -13.52 22.97
N SER A 180 -25.11 -14.42 23.95
CA SER A 180 -24.17 -15.54 24.16
C SER A 180 -24.10 -16.45 22.94
N VAL A 181 -25.25 -16.75 22.33
CA VAL A 181 -25.37 -17.53 21.09
C VAL A 181 -24.63 -16.85 19.94
N GLY A 182 -24.78 -15.52 19.79
CA GLY A 182 -24.08 -14.78 18.74
C GLY A 182 -22.56 -14.82 18.92
N ARG A 183 -22.07 -14.76 20.16
CA ARG A 183 -20.65 -14.90 20.45
C ARG A 183 -20.11 -16.27 20.05
N VAL A 184 -20.78 -17.35 20.44
CA VAL A 184 -20.37 -18.72 20.10
C VAL A 184 -20.39 -18.93 18.59
N PHE A 185 -21.44 -18.49 17.90
CA PHE A 185 -21.55 -18.59 16.45
C PHE A 185 -20.42 -17.84 15.74
N MET A 186 -20.13 -16.60 16.15
CA MET A 186 -19.05 -15.83 15.53
C MET A 186 -17.68 -16.46 15.81
N THR A 187 -17.42 -16.96 17.02
CA THR A 187 -16.18 -17.70 17.32
C THR A 187 -16.06 -18.96 16.45
N LEU A 188 -17.17 -19.68 16.25
CA LEU A 188 -17.21 -20.87 15.39
C LEU A 188 -16.95 -20.52 13.91
N ALA A 189 -17.54 -19.44 13.40
CA ALA A 189 -17.28 -18.95 12.04
C ALA A 189 -15.81 -18.55 11.85
N GLN A 190 -15.20 -17.92 12.87
CA GLN A 190 -13.78 -17.57 12.86
C GLN A 190 -12.86 -18.79 12.91
N ALA A 191 -13.21 -19.81 13.69
CA ALA A 191 -12.49 -21.09 13.71
C ALA A 191 -12.62 -21.82 12.37
N ALA A 192 -13.82 -21.83 11.77
CA ALA A 192 -14.05 -22.37 10.44
C ALA A 192 -13.22 -21.67 9.36
N LEU A 193 -13.03 -20.34 9.46
CA LEU A 193 -12.14 -19.57 8.58
C LEU A 193 -10.69 -20.03 8.70
N LEU A 194 -10.19 -20.21 9.91
CA LEU A 194 -8.82 -20.71 10.11
C LEU A 194 -8.63 -22.10 9.50
N VAL A 195 -9.57 -23.02 9.76
CA VAL A 195 -9.53 -24.37 9.18
C VAL A 195 -9.59 -24.32 7.66
N ASN A 196 -10.41 -23.43 7.08
CA ASN A 196 -10.54 -23.30 5.64
C ASN A 196 -9.28 -22.70 4.97
N ILE A 197 -8.61 -21.74 5.63
CA ILE A 197 -7.33 -21.20 5.16
C ILE A 197 -6.26 -22.30 5.19
N LEU A 198 -6.16 -23.07 6.28
CA LEU A 198 -5.24 -24.19 6.37
C LEU A 198 -5.52 -25.26 5.30
N ASN A 199 -6.80 -25.53 5.02
CA ASN A 199 -7.21 -26.43 3.94
C ASN A 199 -6.70 -25.95 2.57
N THR A 200 -6.83 -24.64 2.30
CA THR A 200 -6.34 -24.02 1.06
C THR A 200 -4.81 -24.07 0.97
N MET A 201 -4.11 -23.88 2.09
CA MET A 201 -2.65 -24.00 2.14
C MET A 201 -2.18 -25.44 1.89
N LEU A 202 -2.85 -26.43 2.49
CA LEU A 202 -2.52 -27.84 2.26
C LEU A 202 -2.76 -28.27 0.82
N GLU A 203 -3.82 -27.76 0.20
CA GLU A 203 -4.14 -28.05 -1.20
C GLU A 203 -3.11 -27.48 -2.18
N SER A 204 -2.46 -26.36 -1.84
CA SER A 204 -1.38 -25.78 -2.67
C SER A 204 -0.07 -26.58 -2.69
N ILE A 205 0.05 -27.63 -1.87
CA ILE A 205 1.27 -28.44 -1.74
C ILE A 205 1.21 -29.62 -2.73
N PRO A 206 2.17 -29.74 -3.68
CA PRO A 206 2.13 -30.77 -4.72
C PRO A 206 2.21 -32.20 -4.15
N GLU A 207 2.90 -32.39 -3.02
CA GLU A 207 2.99 -33.70 -2.33
C GLU A 207 1.65 -34.16 -1.76
N VAL A 208 0.80 -33.21 -1.34
CA VAL A 208 -0.55 -33.48 -0.83
C VAL A 208 -1.47 -33.84 -2.00
N GLU A 209 -1.31 -33.16 -3.13
CA GLU A 209 -2.03 -33.49 -4.36
C GLU A 209 -1.72 -34.92 -4.84
N ALA A 210 -0.46 -35.36 -4.68
CA ALA A 210 0.03 -36.69 -5.06
C ALA A 210 -0.38 -37.80 -4.07
N SER A 211 -0.79 -37.47 -2.84
CA SER A 211 -1.03 -38.43 -1.74
C SER A 211 -2.34 -39.24 -1.83
N GLY A 212 -3.06 -39.18 -2.96
CA GLY A 212 -4.20 -40.06 -3.27
C GLY A 212 -5.59 -39.46 -3.07
N SER A 213 -6.63 -40.20 -3.48
CA SER A 213 -8.03 -39.75 -3.52
C SER A 213 -8.65 -39.48 -2.14
N GLU A 214 -8.21 -40.20 -1.10
CA GLU A 214 -8.76 -40.09 0.26
C GLU A 214 -8.46 -38.71 0.88
N VAL A 215 -7.26 -38.19 0.68
CA VAL A 215 -6.86 -36.86 1.19
C VAL A 215 -7.69 -35.78 0.49
N ARG A 216 -7.84 -35.87 -0.84
CA ARG A 216 -8.67 -34.93 -1.63
C ARG A 216 -10.13 -34.94 -1.18
N PHE A 217 -10.68 -36.10 -0.84
CA PHE A 217 -12.04 -36.22 -0.31
C PHE A 217 -12.20 -35.48 1.02
N VAL A 218 -11.26 -35.67 1.95
CA VAL A 218 -11.28 -34.97 3.25
C VAL A 218 -11.15 -33.45 3.07
N LEU A 219 -10.23 -32.98 2.23
CA LEU A 219 -10.06 -31.54 1.95
C LEU A 219 -11.33 -30.93 1.33
N THR A 220 -12.01 -31.67 0.45
CA THR A 220 -13.28 -31.25 -0.16
C THR A 220 -14.42 -31.22 0.86
N LEU A 221 -14.48 -32.20 1.77
CA LEU A 221 -15.50 -32.24 2.82
C LEU A 221 -15.35 -31.05 3.77
N VAL A 222 -14.11 -30.74 4.17
CA VAL A 222 -13.80 -29.57 5.02
C VAL A 222 -14.23 -28.28 4.33
N GLU A 223 -13.93 -28.12 3.04
CA GLU A 223 -14.35 -26.97 2.22
C GLU A 223 -15.87 -26.80 2.18
N ILE A 224 -16.63 -27.88 1.99
CA ILE A 224 -18.11 -27.84 1.96
C ILE A 224 -18.68 -27.47 3.34
N ILE A 225 -18.18 -28.07 4.42
CA ILE A 225 -18.65 -27.80 5.79
C ILE A 225 -18.39 -26.33 6.15
N THR A 226 -17.16 -25.86 5.95
CA THR A 226 -16.76 -24.47 6.26
C THR A 226 -17.48 -23.46 5.37
N GLY A 227 -17.62 -23.74 4.07
CA GLY A 227 -18.39 -22.94 3.14
C GLY A 227 -19.88 -22.84 3.49
N THR A 228 -20.47 -23.90 4.04
CA THR A 228 -21.85 -23.88 4.57
C THR A 228 -21.98 -22.92 5.75
N ILE A 229 -21.03 -22.94 6.69
CA ILE A 229 -20.99 -22.01 7.82
C ILE A 229 -20.90 -20.55 7.33
N PHE A 230 -20.03 -20.27 6.36
CA PHE A 230 -19.90 -18.93 5.77
C PHE A 230 -21.15 -18.50 5.01
N CYS A 231 -21.84 -19.43 4.35
CA CYS A 231 -23.10 -19.14 3.66
C CYS A 231 -24.17 -18.69 4.67
N ILE A 232 -24.29 -19.38 5.81
CA ILE A 232 -25.20 -18.98 6.90
C ILE A 232 -24.81 -17.60 7.45
N GLU A 233 -23.53 -17.37 7.71
CA GLU A 233 -23.01 -16.08 8.18
C GLU A 233 -23.36 -14.94 7.19
N PHE A 234 -23.16 -15.17 5.90
CA PHE A 234 -23.46 -14.20 4.85
C PHE A 234 -24.96 -13.89 4.76
N ILE A 235 -25.83 -14.90 4.85
CA ILE A 235 -27.29 -14.72 4.89
C ILE A 235 -27.71 -13.88 6.11
N LEU A 236 -27.13 -14.14 7.29
CA LEU A 236 -27.40 -13.33 8.49
C LEU A 236 -27.01 -11.86 8.28
N HIS A 237 -25.89 -11.59 7.61
CA HIS A 237 -25.47 -10.24 7.24
C HIS A 237 -26.44 -9.58 6.24
N LEU A 238 -26.92 -10.32 5.25
CA LEU A 238 -27.92 -9.87 4.28
C LEU A 238 -29.24 -9.48 4.95
N VAL A 239 -29.73 -10.29 5.89
CA VAL A 239 -30.96 -9.99 6.65
C VAL A 239 -30.76 -8.77 7.56
N ALA A 240 -29.60 -8.62 8.20
CA ALA A 240 -29.33 -7.51 9.12
C ALA A 240 -29.20 -6.15 8.42
N LYS A 241 -28.69 -6.12 7.18
CA LYS A 241 -28.48 -4.88 6.41
C LYS A 241 -28.50 -5.13 4.88
N PRO A 242 -29.68 -5.30 4.26
CA PRO A 242 -29.79 -5.73 2.85
C PRO A 242 -29.16 -4.74 1.86
N MET A 243 -29.45 -3.44 1.99
CA MET A 243 -28.85 -2.39 1.14
C MET A 243 -27.39 -2.05 1.52
N GLY A 244 -26.90 -2.59 2.64
CA GLY A 244 -25.58 -2.25 3.17
C GLY A 244 -24.44 -3.11 2.65
N ILE A 245 -24.75 -4.23 1.97
CA ILE A 245 -23.76 -5.18 1.46
C ILE A 245 -22.87 -4.50 0.42
N PHE A 246 -23.46 -3.89 -0.61
CA PHE A 246 -22.72 -3.21 -1.66
C PHE A 246 -21.96 -1.96 -1.17
N THR A 247 -22.33 -1.42 -0.01
CA THR A 247 -21.66 -0.25 0.58
C THR A 247 -20.50 -0.61 1.50
N THR A 248 -20.37 -1.88 1.90
CA THR A 248 -19.38 -2.33 2.89
C THR A 248 -18.39 -3.28 2.22
N PRO A 249 -17.14 -2.88 1.97
CA PRO A 249 -16.20 -3.65 1.13
C PRO A 249 -15.94 -5.07 1.66
N MET A 250 -15.85 -5.27 2.98
CA MET A 250 -15.69 -6.61 3.57
C MET A 250 -16.84 -7.57 3.20
N ARG A 251 -18.04 -7.05 2.95
CA ARG A 251 -19.20 -7.88 2.57
C ARG A 251 -19.16 -8.33 1.11
N ILE A 252 -18.47 -7.56 0.27
CA ILE A 252 -18.16 -7.98 -1.10
C ILE A 252 -17.11 -9.10 -1.06
N VAL A 253 -16.08 -8.95 -0.21
CA VAL A 253 -15.08 -10.00 0.02
C VAL A 253 -15.75 -11.28 0.52
N ASP A 254 -16.68 -11.20 1.49
CA ASP A 254 -17.42 -12.38 1.97
C ASP A 254 -18.15 -13.11 0.82
N PHE A 255 -18.76 -12.37 -0.10
CA PHE A 255 -19.43 -12.95 -1.27
C PHE A 255 -18.44 -13.62 -2.24
N VAL A 256 -17.33 -12.94 -2.57
CA VAL A 256 -16.27 -13.51 -3.42
C VAL A 256 -15.68 -14.78 -2.80
N CYS A 257 -15.50 -14.81 -1.47
CA CYS A 257 -14.95 -15.96 -0.76
C CYS A 257 -15.86 -17.20 -0.76
N LEU A 258 -17.17 -17.03 -0.97
CA LEU A 258 -18.13 -18.14 -1.13
C LEU A 258 -18.07 -18.77 -2.53
N PHE A 259 -17.60 -18.01 -3.52
CA PHE A 259 -17.59 -18.42 -4.92
C PHE A 259 -16.81 -19.73 -5.17
N PRO A 260 -15.60 -19.95 -4.62
CA PRO A 260 -14.87 -21.21 -4.82
C PRO A 260 -15.62 -22.43 -4.31
N THR A 261 -16.32 -22.34 -3.16
CA THR A 261 -17.10 -23.45 -2.61
C THR A 261 -18.26 -23.82 -3.54
N PHE A 262 -19.00 -22.82 -4.05
CA PHE A 262 -20.10 -23.05 -4.98
C PHE A 262 -19.62 -23.62 -6.31
N LEU A 263 -18.50 -23.13 -6.84
CA LEU A 263 -17.90 -23.66 -8.06
C LEU A 263 -17.48 -25.11 -7.86
N ARG A 264 -16.77 -25.45 -6.77
CA ARG A 264 -16.34 -26.83 -6.48
C ARG A 264 -17.51 -27.80 -6.40
N ILE A 265 -18.59 -27.43 -5.68
CA ILE A 265 -19.82 -28.24 -5.64
C ILE A 265 -20.41 -28.42 -7.05
N ARG A 266 -20.44 -27.35 -7.84
CA ARG A 266 -20.97 -27.39 -9.21
C ARG A 266 -20.12 -28.29 -10.12
N PHE A 267 -18.80 -28.27 -10.00
CA PHE A 267 -17.89 -29.12 -10.77
C PHE A 267 -17.95 -30.58 -10.35
N GLN A 268 -18.06 -30.86 -9.05
CA GLN A 268 -18.21 -32.24 -8.56
C GLN A 268 -19.53 -32.89 -9.00
N CYS A 269 -20.57 -32.10 -9.25
CA CYS A 269 -21.81 -32.56 -9.88
C CYS A 269 -21.73 -32.71 -11.40
N GLN A 270 -20.69 -32.21 -12.06
CA GLN A 270 -20.51 -32.31 -13.51
C GLN A 270 -19.60 -33.51 -13.82
N SER A 271 -20.02 -34.35 -14.78
CA SER A 271 -19.26 -35.55 -15.15
C SER A 271 -17.81 -35.22 -15.53
N VAL A 272 -16.88 -36.04 -15.02
CA VAL A 272 -15.41 -36.03 -15.13
C VAL A 272 -14.88 -35.67 -16.53
N ALA A 273 -15.64 -35.96 -17.59
CA ALA A 273 -15.24 -35.74 -18.99
C ALA A 273 -15.12 -34.28 -19.45
N LYS A 274 -15.55 -33.27 -18.66
CA LYS A 274 -15.42 -31.84 -19.02
C LYS A 274 -14.34 -31.07 -18.23
N GLN A 275 -13.67 -31.75 -17.30
CA GLN A 275 -12.80 -31.13 -16.30
C GLN A 275 -11.41 -30.74 -16.85
N GLU A 276 -10.95 -31.36 -17.95
CA GLU A 276 -9.61 -31.12 -18.51
C GLU A 276 -9.48 -29.84 -19.39
N SER A 277 -10.55 -29.09 -19.63
CA SER A 277 -10.56 -28.13 -20.77
C SER A 277 -10.10 -26.70 -20.50
N LEU A 278 -9.81 -26.28 -19.25
CA LEU A 278 -9.43 -24.88 -18.96
C LEU A 278 -8.38 -24.77 -17.83
N PRO A 279 -7.07 -24.97 -18.12
CA PRO A 279 -5.99 -24.85 -17.13
C PRO A 279 -5.95 -23.48 -16.43
N GLY A 280 -6.37 -22.40 -17.09
CA GLY A 280 -6.44 -21.07 -16.47
C GLY A 280 -7.60 -20.88 -15.47
N PHE A 281 -8.60 -21.75 -15.49
CA PHE A 281 -9.78 -21.61 -14.64
C PHE A 281 -9.59 -22.20 -13.23
N GLU A 282 -8.81 -23.27 -13.11
CA GLU A 282 -8.43 -23.84 -11.81
C GLU A 282 -7.54 -22.87 -11.03
N ALA A 283 -6.51 -22.32 -11.67
CA ALA A 283 -5.66 -21.27 -11.11
C ALA A 283 -6.48 -20.02 -10.67
N PHE A 284 -7.54 -19.69 -11.42
CA PHE A 284 -8.44 -18.61 -11.03
C PHE A 284 -9.23 -18.95 -9.74
N ILE A 285 -9.76 -20.17 -9.63
CA ILE A 285 -10.45 -20.61 -8.40
C ILE A 285 -9.51 -20.58 -7.20
N GLU A 286 -8.28 -21.05 -7.36
CA GLU A 286 -7.26 -21.04 -6.31
C GLU A 286 -6.90 -19.62 -5.88
N CYS A 287 -6.73 -18.70 -6.83
CA CYS A 287 -6.48 -17.29 -6.54
C CYS A 287 -7.65 -16.66 -5.76
N VAL A 288 -8.89 -16.93 -6.16
CA VAL A 288 -10.08 -16.46 -5.45
C VAL A 288 -10.19 -17.10 -4.06
N ALA A 289 -9.81 -18.36 -3.90
CA ALA A 289 -9.75 -19.02 -2.60
C ALA A 289 -8.69 -18.38 -1.68
N ALA A 290 -7.52 -18.01 -2.21
CA ALA A 290 -6.49 -17.30 -1.47
C ALA A 290 -6.98 -15.96 -0.90
N CYS A 291 -7.93 -15.28 -1.58
CA CYS A 291 -8.53 -14.03 -1.10
C CYS A 291 -9.27 -14.16 0.24
N ARG A 292 -9.58 -15.38 0.70
CA ARG A 292 -10.19 -15.64 2.02
C ARG A 292 -9.36 -15.12 3.19
N ILE A 293 -8.04 -15.06 3.04
CA ILE A 293 -7.14 -14.50 4.06
C ILE A 293 -7.54 -13.06 4.42
N VAL A 294 -8.11 -12.30 3.48
CA VAL A 294 -8.56 -10.91 3.71
C VAL A 294 -9.65 -10.85 4.79
N ARG A 295 -10.46 -11.91 4.97
CA ARG A 295 -11.51 -11.95 6.02
C ARG A 295 -10.93 -11.91 7.43
N VAL A 296 -9.68 -12.32 7.63
CA VAL A 296 -8.95 -12.18 8.90
C VAL A 296 -8.89 -10.71 9.35
N LEU A 297 -8.89 -9.76 8.42
CA LEU A 297 -8.88 -8.32 8.73
C LEU A 297 -10.19 -7.83 9.40
N ASP A 298 -11.31 -8.56 9.29
CA ASP A 298 -12.56 -8.21 9.99
C ASP A 298 -12.61 -8.74 11.43
N TRP A 299 -11.56 -9.43 11.91
CA TRP A 299 -11.51 -9.90 13.30
C TRP A 299 -11.59 -8.74 14.30
N PRO A 300 -12.33 -8.88 15.41
CA PRO A 300 -12.51 -7.81 16.39
C PRO A 300 -11.20 -7.19 16.90
N GLN A 301 -10.15 -8.00 17.03
CA GLN A 301 -8.83 -7.61 17.51
C GLN A 301 -8.07 -6.76 16.47
N ILE A 302 -8.13 -7.13 15.19
CA ILE A 302 -7.36 -6.51 14.09
C ILE A 302 -8.15 -5.36 13.44
N ARG A 303 -9.48 -5.47 13.41
CA ARG A 303 -10.39 -4.51 12.78
C ARG A 303 -10.19 -3.08 13.26
N ARG A 304 -9.79 -2.89 14.52
CA ARG A 304 -9.45 -1.56 15.05
C ARG A 304 -8.26 -0.95 14.31
N GLU A 305 -7.18 -1.72 14.15
CA GLU A 305 -5.97 -1.29 13.48
C GLU A 305 -6.22 -1.10 11.97
N VAL A 306 -7.00 -1.99 11.34
CA VAL A 306 -7.42 -1.84 9.93
C VAL A 306 -8.22 -0.55 9.72
N LEU A 307 -9.11 -0.21 10.66
CA LEU A 307 -9.85 1.05 10.59
C LEU A 307 -8.94 2.27 10.75
N ALA A 308 -7.92 2.20 11.61
CA ALA A 308 -6.92 3.26 11.74
C ALA A 308 -6.12 3.43 10.44
N VAL A 309 -5.61 2.34 9.86
CA VAL A 309 -4.92 2.35 8.56
C VAL A 309 -5.81 2.89 7.45
N LYS A 310 -7.09 2.49 7.41
CA LYS A 310 -8.06 3.01 6.44
C LYS A 310 -8.29 4.51 6.59
N GLN A 311 -8.35 5.02 7.82
CA GLN A 311 -8.49 6.46 8.08
C GLN A 311 -7.25 7.21 7.62
N THR A 312 -6.05 6.69 7.94
CA THR A 312 -4.77 7.20 7.45
C THR A 312 -4.72 7.26 5.94
N LEU A 313 -5.02 6.16 5.25
CA LEU A 313 -5.03 6.09 3.79
C LEU A 313 -6.02 7.08 3.19
N LYS A 314 -7.24 7.18 3.75
CA LYS A 314 -8.24 8.15 3.27
C LYS A 314 -7.78 9.60 3.46
N ALA A 315 -7.07 9.90 4.54
CA ALA A 315 -6.51 11.23 4.80
C ALA A 315 -5.33 11.54 3.85
N ALA A 316 -4.52 10.53 3.54
CA ALA A 316 -3.36 10.64 2.66
C ALA A 316 -3.73 10.69 1.16
N LEU A 317 -4.80 10.02 0.74
CA LEU A 317 -5.16 9.81 -0.67
C LEU A 317 -5.21 11.10 -1.52
N PRO A 318 -5.82 12.21 -1.06
CA PRO A 318 -5.82 13.44 -1.85
C PRO A 318 -4.43 14.05 -2.05
N SER A 319 -3.42 13.63 -1.27
CA SER A 319 -2.04 14.18 -1.30
C SER A 319 -1.15 13.39 -2.23
N LEU A 320 -1.57 12.15 -2.51
CA LEU A 320 -0.86 11.26 -3.39
C LEU A 320 -1.10 11.58 -4.86
N ALA A 321 -2.15 12.36 -5.19
CA ALA A 321 -2.50 12.66 -6.58
C ALA A 321 -1.35 13.33 -7.36
N MET A 322 -0.74 14.37 -6.79
CA MET A 322 0.35 15.11 -7.45
C MET A 322 1.64 14.27 -7.56
N PRO A 323 2.17 13.65 -6.48
CA PRO A 323 3.26 12.67 -6.59
C PRO A 323 2.98 11.54 -7.59
N ALA A 324 1.77 10.98 -7.59
CA ALA A 324 1.42 9.88 -8.50
C ALA A 324 1.52 10.29 -9.97
N VAL A 325 1.11 11.52 -10.30
CA VAL A 325 1.24 12.05 -11.66
C VAL A 325 2.73 12.23 -12.04
N ILE A 326 3.55 12.77 -11.15
CA ILE A 326 5.01 12.91 -11.39
C ILE A 326 5.66 11.53 -11.55
N SER A 327 5.40 10.61 -10.62
CA SER A 327 5.96 9.26 -10.62
C SER A 327 5.54 8.46 -11.84
N LEU A 328 4.27 8.53 -12.25
CA LEU A 328 3.78 7.86 -13.47
C LEU A 328 4.44 8.42 -14.73
N GLN A 329 4.61 9.74 -14.81
CA GLN A 329 5.29 10.37 -15.93
C GLN A 329 6.75 9.99 -15.99
N LEU A 330 7.47 10.06 -14.86
CA LEU A 330 8.85 9.62 -14.79
C LEU A 330 8.94 8.18 -15.26
N TRP A 331 8.18 7.27 -14.66
CA TRP A 331 8.18 5.83 -14.97
C TRP A 331 7.99 5.54 -16.46
N VAL A 332 6.99 6.15 -17.11
CA VAL A 332 6.73 5.94 -18.55
C VAL A 332 7.81 6.57 -19.43
N LEU A 333 8.27 7.77 -19.10
CA LEU A 333 9.31 8.46 -19.88
C LEU A 333 10.62 7.69 -19.83
N THR A 334 11.04 7.30 -18.64
CA THR A 334 12.31 6.62 -18.46
C THR A 334 12.29 5.18 -18.95
N ALA A 335 11.17 4.46 -18.83
CA ALA A 335 11.02 3.15 -19.50
C ALA A 335 11.21 3.29 -21.02
N GLY A 336 10.61 4.31 -21.65
CA GLY A 336 10.82 4.59 -23.07
C GLY A 336 12.27 4.95 -23.42
N ILE A 337 12.98 5.67 -22.54
CA ILE A 337 14.40 5.99 -22.72
C ILE A 337 15.25 4.72 -22.58
N PHE A 338 14.99 3.85 -21.60
CA PHE A 338 15.70 2.57 -21.45
C PHE A 338 15.56 1.70 -22.70
N VAL A 339 14.34 1.51 -23.20
CA VAL A 339 14.10 0.77 -24.46
C VAL A 339 14.89 1.40 -25.61
N TRP A 340 14.91 2.72 -25.71
CA TRP A 340 15.65 3.40 -26.77
C TRP A 340 17.16 3.23 -26.63
N LEU A 341 17.70 3.34 -25.41
CA LEU A 341 19.13 3.21 -25.13
C LEU A 341 19.62 1.79 -25.37
N GLU A 342 18.95 0.80 -24.78
CA GLU A 342 19.34 -0.61 -24.93
C GLU A 342 19.15 -1.09 -26.38
N ASN A 343 18.11 -0.67 -27.09
CA ASN A 343 17.97 -1.10 -28.49
C ASN A 343 18.94 -0.40 -29.46
N PHE A 344 19.34 0.84 -29.18
CA PHE A 344 20.18 1.62 -30.09
C PHE A 344 21.67 1.41 -29.86
N TYR A 345 22.09 1.30 -28.60
CA TYR A 345 23.51 1.20 -28.24
C TYR A 345 23.96 -0.24 -27.96
N ALA A 346 23.07 -1.21 -27.81
CA ALA A 346 23.49 -2.60 -27.59
C ALA A 346 24.29 -3.13 -28.77
N VAL A 347 25.53 -3.54 -28.48
CA VAL A 347 26.43 -4.22 -29.40
C VAL A 347 26.47 -5.70 -29.04
N GLU A 348 26.47 -6.59 -30.04
CA GLU A 348 26.58 -8.03 -29.80
C GLU A 348 27.92 -8.37 -29.12
N GLY A 349 27.85 -8.97 -27.93
CA GLY A 349 29.01 -9.37 -27.13
C GLY A 349 29.42 -8.39 -26.02
N GLU A 350 28.72 -7.25 -25.88
CA GLU A 350 28.87 -6.33 -24.74
C GLU A 350 27.71 -6.53 -23.74
N PRO A 351 27.91 -6.22 -22.44
CA PRO A 351 26.86 -6.31 -21.42
C PRO A 351 25.67 -5.41 -21.79
N SER A 352 24.50 -6.03 -21.99
CA SER A 352 23.25 -5.33 -22.30
C SER A 352 22.01 -6.15 -21.91
N ASP A 353 21.11 -5.51 -21.18
CA ASP A 353 19.77 -6.02 -20.83
C ASP A 353 18.75 -5.90 -21.96
N LYS A 354 19.19 -5.97 -23.23
CA LYS A 354 18.32 -5.78 -24.41
C LYS A 354 17.17 -6.78 -24.46
N GLU A 355 17.38 -8.04 -24.07
CA GLU A 355 16.33 -9.05 -24.10
C GLU A 355 15.21 -8.74 -23.10
N GLN A 356 15.57 -8.20 -21.95
CA GLN A 356 14.67 -7.80 -20.87
C GLN A 356 13.99 -6.45 -21.15
N MET A 357 14.67 -5.55 -21.87
CA MET A 357 14.22 -4.19 -22.22
C MET A 357 13.78 -4.04 -23.68
N GLY A 358 13.42 -5.14 -24.35
CA GLY A 358 13.10 -5.16 -25.77
C GLY A 358 11.84 -4.38 -26.16
N SER A 359 10.86 -4.30 -25.25
CA SER A 359 9.58 -3.61 -25.48
C SER A 359 9.21 -2.64 -24.35
N ILE A 360 8.35 -1.66 -24.65
CA ILE A 360 7.90 -0.67 -23.64
C ILE A 360 7.17 -1.35 -22.46
N PRO A 361 6.24 -2.32 -22.65
CA PRO A 361 5.63 -3.05 -21.54
C PRO A 361 6.65 -3.78 -20.66
N ASP A 362 7.64 -4.43 -21.25
CA ASP A 362 8.68 -5.15 -20.49
C ASP A 362 9.55 -4.16 -19.71
N ALA A 363 9.95 -3.06 -20.35
CA ALA A 363 10.68 -2.00 -19.67
C ALA A 363 9.88 -1.32 -18.55
N LEU A 364 8.56 -1.18 -18.70
CA LEU A 364 7.69 -0.69 -17.61
C LEU A 364 7.72 -1.65 -16.42
N TYR A 365 7.67 -2.96 -16.67
CA TYR A 365 7.79 -3.98 -15.62
C TYR A 365 9.14 -3.87 -14.88
N TRP A 366 10.26 -3.90 -15.59
CA TRP A 366 11.58 -3.83 -14.96
C TRP A 366 11.85 -2.49 -14.28
N CYS A 367 11.45 -1.38 -14.90
CA CYS A 367 11.54 -0.07 -14.26
C CYS A 367 10.75 0.01 -12.95
N SER A 368 9.65 -0.74 -12.81
CA SER A 368 8.90 -0.76 -11.55
C SER A 368 9.69 -1.41 -10.41
N ILE A 369 10.52 -2.40 -10.73
CA ILE A 369 11.43 -3.07 -9.79
C ILE A 369 12.56 -2.10 -9.40
N TYR A 370 13.19 -1.45 -10.38
CA TYR A 370 14.27 -0.48 -10.14
C TYR A 370 13.83 0.74 -9.31
N LEU A 371 12.59 1.19 -9.48
CA LEU A 371 12.03 2.31 -8.68
C LEU A 371 11.74 1.93 -7.22
N LEU A 372 11.65 0.63 -6.90
CA LEU A 372 11.61 0.13 -5.53
C LEU A 372 13.01 0.10 -4.88
N GLY A 373 14.08 0.22 -5.68
CA GLY A 373 15.47 0.13 -5.23
C GLY A 373 16.08 -1.26 -5.36
N GLU A 374 15.39 -2.20 -6.02
CA GLU A 374 15.87 -3.55 -6.32
C GLU A 374 16.39 -3.60 -7.76
N TRP A 375 17.48 -4.29 -8.02
CA TRP A 375 18.27 -4.31 -9.26
C TRP A 375 18.57 -5.76 -9.68
N ALA A 376 17.53 -6.47 -10.11
CA ALA A 376 17.69 -7.86 -10.57
C ALA A 376 18.62 -8.02 -11.79
N ASN A 377 18.66 -7.01 -12.67
CA ASN A 377 19.63 -6.92 -13.77
C ASN A 377 20.20 -5.50 -13.78
N ASP A 378 21.53 -5.39 -13.87
CA ASP A 378 22.28 -4.14 -13.83
C ASP A 378 23.30 -3.99 -14.97
N GLU A 379 23.20 -4.84 -16.00
CA GLU A 379 24.10 -4.89 -17.15
C GLU A 379 23.57 -3.99 -18.27
N PHE A 380 23.42 -2.71 -17.97
CA PHE A 380 22.98 -1.72 -18.94
C PHE A 380 24.10 -1.36 -19.91
N THR A 381 23.70 -0.97 -21.13
CA THR A 381 24.65 -0.55 -22.14
C THR A 381 25.54 0.58 -21.63
N ASP A 382 26.85 0.45 -21.88
CA ASP A 382 27.86 1.36 -21.37
C ASP A 382 27.64 2.82 -21.81
N GLY A 383 27.92 3.72 -20.87
CA GLY A 383 27.72 5.15 -21.04
C GLY A 383 26.27 5.59 -20.79
N ALA A 384 25.39 5.47 -21.78
CA ALA A 384 24.08 6.13 -21.69
C ALA A 384 23.08 5.37 -20.79
N GLY A 385 23.00 4.04 -20.90
CA GLY A 385 22.16 3.20 -20.05
C GLY A 385 22.62 3.23 -18.60
N SER A 386 23.92 3.07 -18.38
CA SER A 386 24.52 3.13 -17.04
C SER A 386 24.39 4.50 -16.34
N ARG A 387 24.40 5.63 -17.09
CA ARG A 387 24.06 6.95 -16.53
C ARG A 387 22.58 7.08 -16.16
N LEU A 388 21.68 6.43 -16.91
CA LEU A 388 20.26 6.42 -16.58
C LEU A 388 20.00 5.59 -15.31
N CYS A 389 20.75 4.52 -15.10
CA CYS A 389 20.77 3.77 -13.84
C CYS A 389 21.13 4.69 -12.65
N ILE A 390 22.22 5.46 -12.74
CA ILE A 390 22.60 6.44 -11.70
C ILE A 390 21.45 7.43 -11.43
N PHE A 391 20.80 7.94 -12.48
CA PHE A 391 19.64 8.83 -12.34
C PHE A 391 18.48 8.15 -11.59
N TYR A 392 18.24 6.85 -11.80
CA TYR A 392 17.23 6.09 -11.07
C TYR A 392 17.56 5.93 -9.60
N CYS A 393 18.79 5.52 -9.26
CA CYS A 393 19.23 5.35 -7.88
C CYS A 393 19.07 6.65 -7.07
N LEU A 394 19.38 7.80 -7.68
CA LEU A 394 19.31 9.09 -7.00
C LEU A 394 17.92 9.73 -7.06
N CYS A 395 17.39 9.94 -8.26
CA CYS A 395 16.16 10.71 -8.47
C CYS A 395 14.90 9.83 -8.50
N GLY A 396 14.97 8.65 -9.14
CA GLY A 396 13.84 7.73 -9.24
C GLY A 396 13.38 7.23 -7.88
N VAL A 397 14.30 6.62 -7.11
CA VAL A 397 14.03 6.12 -5.75
C VAL A 397 13.60 7.24 -4.81
N ALA A 398 14.21 8.44 -4.90
CA ALA A 398 13.80 9.59 -4.10
C ALA A 398 12.38 10.09 -4.42
N LEU A 399 11.96 10.05 -5.68
CA LEU A 399 10.58 10.40 -6.07
C LEU A 399 9.57 9.37 -5.57
N PHE A 400 9.91 8.08 -5.63
CA PHE A 400 9.04 7.00 -5.15
C PHE A 400 9.00 6.87 -3.62
N SER A 401 9.90 7.54 -2.89
CA SER A 401 9.81 7.67 -1.43
C SER A 401 8.82 8.75 -0.95
N ILE A 402 8.38 9.66 -1.84
CA ILE A 402 7.41 10.73 -1.49
C ILE A 402 6.08 10.15 -0.96
N PRO A 403 5.41 9.19 -1.65
CA PRO A 403 4.20 8.55 -1.12
C PRO A 403 4.39 7.95 0.27
N VAL A 404 5.55 7.35 0.54
CA VAL A 404 5.88 6.76 1.85
C VAL A 404 5.93 7.86 2.90
N GLY A 405 6.61 8.98 2.63
CA GLY A 405 6.66 10.14 3.53
C GLY A 405 5.27 10.71 3.84
N ILE A 406 4.41 10.85 2.83
CA ILE A 406 3.01 11.30 2.99
C ILE A 406 2.21 10.35 3.87
N MET A 407 2.36 9.03 3.67
CA MET A 407 1.67 8.00 4.45
C MET A 407 2.12 8.00 5.91
N VAL A 408 3.41 8.16 6.18
CA VAL A 408 3.97 8.25 7.54
C VAL A 408 3.41 9.47 8.27
N GLU A 409 3.40 10.64 7.62
CA GLU A 409 2.88 11.86 8.26
C GLU A 409 1.36 11.79 8.50
N ALA A 410 0.60 11.25 7.55
CA ALA A 410 -0.84 11.02 7.73
C ALA A 410 -1.12 10.00 8.86
N GLY A 411 -0.26 8.98 9.00
CA GLY A 411 -0.33 7.99 10.06
C GLY A 411 -0.10 8.62 11.43
N ARG A 412 0.96 9.42 11.55
CA ARG A 412 1.28 10.19 12.76
C ARG A 412 0.11 11.08 13.19
N ALA A 413 -0.44 11.87 12.25
CA ALA A 413 -1.59 12.74 12.52
C ALA A 413 -2.84 11.97 12.98
N THR A 414 -3.07 10.77 12.43
CA THR A 414 -4.21 9.92 12.82
C THR A 414 -4.02 9.35 14.23
N LEU A 415 -2.80 8.90 14.55
CA LEU A 415 -2.46 8.38 15.88
C LEU A 415 -2.56 9.45 16.97
N GLU A 416 -2.09 10.67 16.69
CA GLU A 416 -2.22 11.83 17.58
C GLU A 416 -3.69 12.13 17.87
N LYS A 417 -4.52 12.20 16.82
CA LYS A 417 -5.96 12.42 16.98
C LYS A 417 -6.63 11.35 17.85
N VAL A 418 -6.29 10.08 17.65
CA VAL A 418 -6.82 8.98 18.45
C VAL A 418 -6.37 9.08 19.90
N ALA A 419 -5.14 9.53 20.16
CA ALA A 419 -4.63 9.75 21.50
C ALA A 419 -5.38 10.89 22.21
N ASP A 420 -5.67 11.98 21.50
CA ASP A 420 -6.40 13.13 22.06
C ASP A 420 -7.88 12.80 22.32
N GLU A 421 -8.55 12.11 21.40
CA GLU A 421 -9.92 11.61 21.63
C GLU A 421 -10.00 10.70 22.88
N ARG A 422 -8.95 9.90 23.16
CA ARG A 422 -8.89 9.07 24.37
C ARG A 422 -8.71 9.90 25.65
N LYS A 423 -7.91 10.98 25.60
CA LYS A 423 -7.74 11.89 26.73
C LYS A 423 -9.06 12.60 27.05
N GLU A 424 -9.71 13.17 26.05
CA GLU A 424 -11.02 13.82 26.22
C GLU A 424 -12.08 12.85 26.79
N LEU A 425 -12.13 11.62 26.29
CA LEU A 425 -13.02 10.59 26.83
C LEU A 425 -12.70 10.22 28.29
N ALA A 426 -11.42 10.21 28.67
CA ALA A 426 -11.00 9.95 30.05
C ALA A 426 -11.41 11.11 30.98
N GLU A 427 -11.24 12.35 30.54
CA GLU A 427 -11.66 13.55 31.26
C GLU A 427 -13.18 13.60 31.44
N LEU A 428 -13.94 13.30 30.39
CA LEU A 428 -15.41 13.22 30.45
C LEU A 428 -15.89 12.12 31.40
N LYS A 429 -15.22 10.95 31.40
CA LYS A 429 -15.53 9.87 32.35
C LYS A 429 -15.23 10.30 33.78
N ALA A 430 -14.09 10.93 34.02
CA ALA A 430 -13.71 11.44 35.34
C ALA A 430 -14.73 12.47 35.86
N ALA A 431 -15.14 13.43 35.01
CA ALA A 431 -16.15 14.43 35.31
C ALA A 431 -17.55 13.82 35.55
N ALA A 432 -17.90 12.73 34.86
CA ALA A 432 -19.15 12.01 35.08
C ALA A 432 -19.18 11.29 36.43
N THR A 433 -18.05 10.70 36.86
CA THR A 433 -17.92 10.08 38.19
C THR A 433 -17.84 11.08 39.34
N SER A 434 -17.40 12.33 39.08
CA SER A 434 -17.29 13.35 40.13
C SER A 434 -18.57 14.16 40.39
N ARG A 435 -19.63 14.01 39.57
CA ARG A 435 -20.91 14.65 39.85
C ARG A 435 -21.53 14.04 41.12
N PRO A 436 -21.69 14.81 42.22
CA PRO A 436 -22.37 14.30 43.40
C PRO A 436 -23.81 13.92 43.02
N LYS A 437 -24.28 12.76 43.49
CA LYS A 437 -25.69 12.39 43.41
C LYS A 437 -26.48 13.55 43.97
N ALA A 438 -27.19 14.29 43.11
CA ALA A 438 -28.10 15.34 43.53
C ALA A 438 -29.00 14.73 44.60
N LYS A 439 -28.98 15.33 45.80
CA LYS A 439 -29.81 14.91 46.93
C LYS A 439 -31.24 14.80 46.41
N ALA A 440 -31.78 13.58 46.41
CA ALA A 440 -33.21 13.39 46.32
C ALA A 440 -33.81 14.08 47.54
N MET A 441 -34.53 15.17 47.29
CA MET A 441 -35.30 15.92 48.29
C MET A 441 -36.77 15.60 48.08
#